data_AF-A0A7S3TYB3-F1
#
_entry.id   AF-A0A7S3TYB3-F1
#
_cell.length_a   1.000
_cell.length_b   1.000
_cell.length_c   1.000
_cell.angle_alpha   90.00
_cell.angle_beta   90.00
_cell.angle_gamma   90.00
#
_symmetry.space_group_name_H-M   'P 1'
#
loop_
_entity.id
_entity.type
_entity.pdbx_description
1 polymer ?
#
loop_
_entity_poly.entity_id
_entity_poly.type
_entity_poly.pdbx_seq_one_letter_code
_entity_poly.pdbx_strand_id
1 'polypeptide(L)'
;VGLLLRNRRRSTQPVADVKLPVEVDTPAAQLSEKDQLDLHEQAKKAKDLGNKRFQGRQYEKAIEEYSRAIDLAPDKCHKDVAVFYGNRAQAHAMLEMHAKAEA
;
A
#
# COMPACT_ATOMS: atom_id res chain seq x y z
N VAL A 1 -45.64 1.20 4.75
CA VAL A 1 -45.26 2.53 4.22
C VAL A 1 -43.86 2.83 4.73
N GLY A 2 -42.85 2.64 3.89
CA GLY A 2 -41.44 2.82 4.28
C GLY A 2 -41.03 4.28 4.17
N LEU A 3 -40.25 4.77 5.14
CA LEU A 3 -39.49 6.01 5.00
C LEU A 3 -38.04 5.76 5.44
N LEU A 4 -37.16 5.77 4.45
CA LEU A 4 -35.71 5.66 4.57
C LEU A 4 -35.14 6.90 5.27
N LEU A 5 -34.71 6.76 6.53
CA LEU A 5 -33.80 7.73 7.13
C LEU A 5 -32.39 7.49 6.59
N ARG A 6 -31.94 8.46 5.78
CA ARG A 6 -30.56 8.68 5.37
C ARG A 6 -29.66 8.68 6.60
N ASN A 7 -28.72 7.73 6.68
CA ASN A 7 -27.63 7.81 7.65
C ASN A 7 -26.28 7.79 6.91
N ARG A 8 -25.94 8.94 6.33
CA ARG A 8 -24.55 9.31 6.06
C ARG A 8 -23.89 9.58 7.41
N ARG A 9 -23.21 8.58 7.97
CA ARG A 9 -22.10 8.82 8.89
C ARG A 9 -20.88 8.12 8.33
N ARG A 10 -20.09 8.88 7.58
CA ARG A 10 -18.72 8.52 7.21
C ARG A 10 -17.92 8.63 8.51
N SER A 11 -17.95 7.57 9.31
CA SER A 11 -17.29 7.50 10.61
C SER A 11 -15.83 7.15 10.39
N THR A 12 -14.99 8.05 10.85
CA THR A 12 -13.56 7.92 11.07
C THR A 12 -13.21 6.63 11.82
N GLN A 13 -12.08 6.02 11.46
CA GLN A 13 -11.44 4.89 12.17
C GLN A 13 -11.15 5.27 13.64
N PRO A 14 -10.92 4.30 14.57
CA PRO A 14 -9.72 3.44 14.57
C PRO A 14 -10.03 1.97 14.85
N VAL A 15 -9.48 1.04 14.07
CA VAL A 15 -9.52 -0.40 14.40
C VAL A 15 -8.44 -0.71 15.42
N ALA A 16 -8.84 -0.80 16.68
CA ALA A 16 -8.03 -1.33 17.77
C ALA A 16 -8.04 -2.87 17.77
N ASP A 17 -6.88 -3.45 18.09
CA ASP A 17 -6.64 -4.78 18.65
C ASP A 17 -7.25 -6.02 17.97
N VAL A 18 -6.54 -6.53 16.95
CA VAL A 18 -6.45 -7.99 16.75
C VAL A 18 -4.97 -8.38 16.83
N LYS A 19 -4.57 -8.73 18.05
CA LYS A 19 -3.34 -9.46 18.36
C LYS A 19 -3.56 -10.90 17.90
N LEU A 20 -3.04 -11.24 16.73
CA LEU A 20 -2.91 -12.64 16.28
C LEU A 20 -1.44 -13.03 16.48
N PRO A 21 -1.09 -13.77 17.55
CA PRO A 21 0.24 -14.36 17.69
C PRO A 21 0.28 -15.57 16.77
N VAL A 22 0.70 -15.36 15.53
CA VAL A 22 1.08 -16.45 14.63
C VAL A 22 2.56 -16.70 14.86
N GLU A 23 2.84 -17.42 15.96
CA GLU A 23 4.11 -18.07 16.21
C GLU A 23 4.24 -19.21 15.19
N VAL A 24 5.09 -19.02 14.18
CA VAL A 24 5.44 -20.07 13.21
C VAL A 24 6.90 -20.41 13.41
N ASP A 25 7.14 -21.42 14.25
CA ASP A 25 8.38 -22.16 14.29
C ASP A 25 8.57 -22.89 12.95
N THR A 26 9.51 -22.42 12.11
CA THR A 26 10.20 -23.31 11.16
C THR A 26 11.60 -22.78 10.83
N PRO A 27 12.66 -23.55 11.07
CA PRO A 27 14.05 -23.14 10.88
C PRO A 27 14.56 -23.53 9.48
N ALA A 28 14.63 -22.58 8.56
CA ALA A 28 15.48 -22.70 7.37
C ALA A 28 15.71 -21.30 6.77
N ALA A 29 16.99 -20.92 6.67
CA ALA A 29 17.49 -19.67 6.10
C ALA A 29 17.12 -18.39 6.89
N GLN A 30 17.82 -18.19 8.01
CA GLN A 30 17.95 -16.87 8.65
C GLN A 30 18.71 -15.91 7.72
N LEU A 31 18.02 -15.32 6.74
CA LEU A 31 18.37 -13.98 6.29
C LEU A 31 18.05 -13.06 7.47
N SER A 32 19.09 -12.48 8.06
CA SER A 32 19.07 -11.82 9.35
C SER A 32 17.88 -10.85 9.48
N GLU A 33 17.17 -10.90 10.61
CA GLU A 33 16.02 -10.03 10.91
C GLU A 33 16.34 -8.53 10.75
N LYS A 34 17.63 -8.16 10.85
CA LYS A 34 18.15 -6.82 10.57
C LYS A 34 18.02 -6.41 9.11
N ASP A 35 18.37 -7.28 8.16
CA ASP A 35 18.28 -6.98 6.73
C ASP A 35 16.82 -6.86 6.28
N GLN A 36 15.92 -7.63 6.89
CA GLN A 36 14.48 -7.54 6.62
C GLN A 36 13.89 -6.18 7.04
N LEU A 37 14.41 -5.60 8.11
CA LEU A 37 14.00 -4.27 8.60
C LEU A 37 14.47 -3.16 7.66
N ASP A 38 15.69 -3.26 7.15
CA ASP A 38 16.24 -2.28 6.21
C ASP A 38 15.51 -2.30 4.86
N LEU A 39 15.25 -3.49 4.32
CA LEU A 39 14.44 -3.69 3.10
C LEU A 39 13.03 -3.10 3.25
N HIS A 40 12.41 -3.26 4.42
CA HIS A 40 11.12 -2.67 4.74
C HIS A 40 11.15 -1.14 4.77
N GLU A 41 12.20 -0.55 5.35
CA GLU A 41 12.39 0.89 5.32
C GLU A 41 12.62 1.41 3.89
N GLN A 42 13.38 0.67 3.07
CA GLN A 42 13.57 0.99 1.66
C GLN A 42 12.25 0.94 0.88
N ALA A 43 11.44 -0.10 1.08
CA ALA A 43 10.12 -0.21 0.47
C ALA A 43 9.19 0.95 0.88
N LYS A 44 9.21 1.35 2.16
CA LYS A 44 8.46 2.52 2.63
C LYS A 44 8.93 3.84 2.00
N LYS A 45 10.24 4.01 1.82
CA LYS A 45 10.81 5.17 1.11
C LYS A 45 10.37 5.21 -0.34
N ALA A 46 10.39 4.08 -1.05
CA ALA A 46 9.91 3.98 -2.42
C ALA A 46 8.41 4.32 -2.52
N LYS A 47 7.58 3.87 -1.57
CA LYS A 47 6.17 4.28 -1.47
C LYS A 47 6.01 5.79 -1.25
N ASP A 48 6.77 6.39 -0.34
CA ASP A 48 6.70 7.85 -0.12
C ASP A 48 7.10 8.64 -1.37
N LEU A 49 8.11 8.17 -2.10
CA LEU A 49 8.53 8.74 -3.37
C LEU A 49 7.43 8.61 -4.43
N GLY A 50 6.79 7.45 -4.52
CA GLY A 50 5.60 7.24 -5.34
C GLY A 50 4.47 8.21 -5.01
N ASN A 51 4.19 8.44 -3.72
CA ASN A 51 3.18 9.41 -3.28
C ASN A 51 3.52 10.85 -3.73
N LYS A 52 4.79 11.26 -3.64
CA LYS A 52 5.25 12.56 -4.14
C LYS A 52 5.06 12.70 -5.65
N ARG A 53 5.33 11.64 -6.42
CA ARG A 53 5.07 11.61 -7.87
C ARG A 53 3.58 11.66 -8.19
N PHE A 54 2.77 10.92 -7.43
CA PHE A 54 1.31 10.92 -7.55
C PHE A 54 0.71 12.31 -7.29
N GLN A 55 1.20 13.04 -6.28
CA GLN A 55 0.80 14.44 -6.03
C GLN A 55 1.21 15.37 -7.18
N GLY A 56 2.35 15.10 -7.81
CA GLY A 56 2.82 15.82 -9.00
C GLY A 56 2.12 15.44 -10.30
N ARG A 57 1.01 14.69 -10.26
CA ARG A 57 0.29 14.11 -11.41
C ARG A 57 1.14 13.23 -12.32
N GLN A 58 2.30 12.79 -11.84
CA GLN A 58 3.19 11.87 -12.55
C GLN A 58 2.81 10.43 -12.20
N TYR A 59 1.63 10.01 -12.65
CA TYR A 59 1.05 8.70 -12.27
C TYR A 59 1.86 7.52 -12.79
N GLU A 60 2.40 7.60 -14.01
CA GLU A 60 3.29 6.56 -14.58
C GLU A 60 4.52 6.32 -13.70
N LYS A 61 5.23 7.40 -13.35
CA LYS A 61 6.41 7.30 -12.47
C LYS A 61 6.04 6.81 -11.07
N ALA A 62 4.86 7.18 -10.56
CA ALA A 62 4.40 6.68 -9.27
C ALA A 62 4.18 5.15 -9.29
N ILE A 63 3.64 4.61 -10.38
CA ILE A 63 3.43 3.16 -10.58
C ILE A 63 4.75 2.40 -10.54
N GLU A 64 5.80 2.92 -11.19
CA GLU A 64 7.14 2.32 -11.17
C GLU A 64 7.72 2.29 -9.75
N GLU A 65 7.62 3.41 -9.02
CA GLU A 65 8.12 3.50 -7.64
C GLU A 65 7.37 2.57 -6.68
N TYR A 66 6.04 2.43 -6.82
CA TYR A 66 5.27 1.44 -6.05
C TYR A 66 5.64 0.00 -6.43
N SER A 67 5.99 -0.26 -7.68
CA SER A 67 6.42 -1.59 -8.14
C SER A 67 7.79 -1.94 -7.56
N ARG A 68 8.72 -0.99 -7.49
CA ARG A 68 10.00 -1.17 -6.77
C ARG A 68 9.79 -1.41 -5.29
N ALA A 69 8.83 -0.73 -4.66
CA ALA A 69 8.49 -0.97 -3.25
C ALA A 69 8.03 -2.41 -2.99
N ILE A 70 7.30 -3.01 -3.94
CA ILE A 70 6.84 -4.40 -3.87
C ILE A 70 8.00 -5.38 -4.04
N ASP A 71 8.93 -5.11 -4.97
CA ASP A 71 10.11 -5.95 -5.22
C ASP A 71 11.07 -6.00 -4.03
N LEU A 72 11.21 -4.87 -3.33
CA LEU A 72 12.03 -4.75 -2.13
C LEU A 72 11.38 -5.34 -0.87
N ALA A 73 10.07 -5.61 -0.90
CA ALA A 73 9.35 -6.07 0.28
C ALA A 73 9.48 -7.59 0.45
N PRO A 74 10.07 -8.08 1.55
CA PRO A 74 10.15 -9.52 1.80
C PRO A 74 8.76 -10.09 2.11
N ASP A 75 8.51 -11.33 1.66
CA ASP A 75 7.22 -12.05 1.70
C ASP A 75 6.56 -12.09 3.10
N LYS A 76 7.35 -11.98 4.17
CA LYS A 76 6.87 -11.93 5.57
C LYS A 76 6.21 -10.59 5.96
N CYS A 77 6.46 -9.50 5.22
CA CYS A 77 5.84 -8.18 5.41
C CYS A 77 4.58 -7.98 4.53
N HIS A 78 3.74 -9.02 4.43
CA HIS A 78 2.52 -9.03 3.62
C HIS A 78 1.58 -7.81 3.85
N LYS A 79 1.63 -7.17 5.02
CA LYS A 79 0.77 -6.01 5.33
C LYS A 79 1.13 -4.76 4.51
N ASP A 80 2.40 -4.45 4.34
CA ASP A 80 2.82 -3.24 3.59
C ASP A 80 2.76 -3.46 2.08
N VAL A 81 3.02 -4.70 1.64
CA VAL A 81 2.85 -5.13 0.24
C VAL A 81 1.42 -4.86 -0.24
N ALA A 82 0.41 -5.20 0.56
CA ALA A 82 -0.99 -4.92 0.24
C ALA A 82 -1.27 -3.42 0.04
N VAL A 83 -0.64 -2.55 0.83
CA VAL A 83 -0.77 -1.09 0.68
C VAL A 83 -0.14 -0.61 -0.62
N PHE A 84 1.04 -1.13 -1.00
CA PHE A 84 1.71 -0.76 -2.24
C PHE A 84 0.89 -1.13 -3.48
N TYR A 85 0.31 -2.34 -3.50
CA TYR A 85 -0.60 -2.75 -4.56
C TYR A 85 -1.83 -1.84 -4.65
N GLY A 86 -2.41 -1.46 -3.52
CA GLY A 86 -3.53 -0.51 -3.46
C GLY A 86 -3.17 0.86 -4.05
N ASN A 87 -2.03 1.42 -3.66
CA ASN A 87 -1.55 2.70 -4.17
C ASN A 87 -1.23 2.64 -5.67
N ARG A 88 -0.66 1.53 -6.15
CA ARG A 88 -0.40 1.29 -7.57
C ARG A 88 -1.69 1.24 -8.37
N ALA A 89 -2.69 0.50 -7.90
CA ALA A 89 -4.01 0.44 -8.53
C ALA A 89 -4.66 1.83 -8.60
N GLN A 90 -4.54 2.61 -7.52
CA GLN A 90 -5.05 3.98 -7.49
C GLN A 90 -4.33 4.87 -8.51
N ALA A 91 -3.01 4.72 -8.68
CA ALA A 91 -2.24 5.43 -9.69
C ALA A 91 -2.66 5.08 -11.13
N HIS A 92 -2.92 3.80 -11.43
CA HIS A 92 -3.48 3.41 -12.73
C HIS A 92 -4.85 4.04 -12.99
N ALA A 93 -5.75 3.99 -12.01
CA ALA A 93 -7.07 4.59 -12.13
C ALA A 93 -7.00 6.10 -12.39
N MET A 94 -6.09 6.80 -11.70
CA MET A 94 -5.87 8.23 -11.94
C MET A 94 -5.26 8.48 -13.33
N LEU A 95 -4.28 7.68 -13.75
CA LEU A 95 -3.68 7.80 -15.09
C LEU A 95 -4.75 7.68 -16.19
N GLU A 96 -5.62 6.68 -16.10
CA GLU A 96 -6.73 6.50 -17.04
C GLU A 96 -7.73 7.67 -16.99
N MET A 97 -8.08 8.15 -15.80
CA MET A 97 -8.99 9.30 -15.66
C MET A 97 -8.40 10.57 -16.26
N HIS A 98 -7.11 10.81 -16.06
CA HIS A 98 -6.42 11.96 -16.64
C HIS A 98 -6.28 11.84 -18.16
N ALA A 99 -5.91 10.66 -18.66
CA ALA A 99 -5.84 10.40 -20.10
C ALA A 99 -7.21 10.61 -20.79
N LYS A 100 -8.32 10.24 -20.13
CA LYS A 100 -9.67 10.49 -20.63
C LYS A 100 -10.11 11.95 -20.53
N ALA A 101 -9.59 12.70 -19.57
CA ALA A 101 -9.97 14.10 -19.35
C ALA A 101 -9.31 15.08 -20.35
N GLU A 102 -8.21 14.67 -20.99
CA GLU A 102 -7.48 15.48 -21.98
C GLU A 102 -7.85 15.15 -23.44
N ALA A 103 -8.80 14.25 -23.67
CA ALA A 103 -9.34 13.89 -24.99
C ALA A 103 -10.67 14.61 -25.27
#